data_AF-A0A9W6QRQ0-F1
#
_entry.id   AF-A0A9W6QRQ0-F1
#
_cell.length_a   1.000
_cell.length_b   1.000
_cell.length_c   1.000
_cell.angle_alpha   90.00
_cell.angle_beta   90.00
_cell.angle_gamma   90.00
#
_symmetry.space_group_name_H-M   'P 1'
#
loop_
_entity.id
_entity.type
_entity.pdbx_description
1 polymer ?
#
loop_
_entity_poly.entity_id
_entity_poly.type
_entity_poly.pdbx_seq_one_letter_code
_entity_poly.pdbx_strand_id
1 'polypeptide(L)' 'MEEEDLEVLAVGDAGVTWFLGVVEGTVGGQALAVRMRYTRTWIRGESGWKVVAAHASVVG' A
#
# COMPACT_ATOMS: atom_id res chain seq x y z
N MET A 1 -3.41 -1.78 12.81
CA MET A 1 -2.39 -1.55 11.76
C MET A 1 -1.19 -0.88 12.38
N GLU A 2 -0.03 -1.47 12.17
CA GLU A 2 1.27 -0.95 12.57
C GLU A 2 2.05 -0.62 11.29
N GLU A 3 2.57 0.60 11.18
CA GLU A 3 3.43 1.03 10.06
C GLU A 3 4.89 0.95 10.52
N GLU A 4 5.68 0.11 9.86
CA GLU A 4 7.10 -0.06 10.15
C GLU A 4 7.96 0.86 9.28
N ASP A 5 7.58 0.99 8.01
CA ASP A 5 8.29 1.81 7.03
C ASP A 5 7.34 2.33 5.94
N LEU A 6 7.57 3.55 5.50
CA LEU A 6 6.83 4.19 4.43
C LEU A 6 7.74 5.11 3.62
N GLU A 7 7.99 4.70 2.38
CA GLU A 7 8.67 5.53 1.39
C GLU A 7 7.69 6.06 0.35
N VAL A 8 7.92 7.29 -0.11
CA VAL A 8 7.10 7.99 -1.09
C VAL A 8 8.00 8.64 -2.14
N LEU A 9 7.70 8.37 -3.41
CA LEU A 9 8.27 9.09 -4.55
C LEU A 9 7.13 9.72 -5.34
N ALA A 10 7.18 11.03 -5.57
CA ALA A 10 6.24 11.73 -6.44
C ALA A 10 6.99 12.54 -7.50
N VAL A 11 6.63 12.35 -8.77
CA VAL A 11 7.24 13.03 -9.92
C VAL A 11 6.13 13.45 -10.88
N GLY A 12 5.92 14.76 -11.00
CA GLY A 12 4.79 15.31 -11.77
C GLY A 12 3.46 14.78 -11.23
N ASP A 13 2.65 14.23 -12.13
CA ASP A 13 1.36 13.61 -11.80
C ASP A 13 1.46 12.11 -11.50
N ALA A 14 2.66 11.56 -11.38
CA ALA A 14 2.90 10.17 -11.01
C ALA A 14 3.44 10.06 -9.58
N GLY A 15 3.08 8.97 -8.90
CA GLY A 15 3.59 8.68 -7.57
C GLY A 15 3.76 7.19 -7.32
N VAL A 16 4.65 6.82 -6.42
CA VAL A 16 4.81 5.47 -5.90
C VAL A 16 4.92 5.54 -4.37
N THR A 17 4.22 4.64 -3.69
CA THR A 17 4.39 4.44 -2.24
C THR A 17 4.83 3.01 -1.97
N TRP A 18 5.82 2.83 -1.10
CA TRP A 18 6.24 1.53 -0.58
C TRP A 18 5.98 1.48 0.92
N PHE A 19 4.96 0.72 1.31
CA PHE A 19 4.60 0.52 2.71
C PHE A 19 5.13 -0.83 3.20
N LEU A 20 5.66 -0.88 4.42
CA LEU A 20 5.90 -2.09 5.19
C LEU A 20 5.19 -1.97 6.54
N GLY A 21 4.44 -3.00 6.92
CA GLY A 21 3.83 -3.04 8.24
C GLY A 21 2.84 -4.17 8.42
N VAL A 22 2.24 -4.22 9.61
CA VAL A 22 1.22 -5.20 9.96
C VAL A 22 -0.15 -4.68 9.57
N VAL A 23 -0.78 -5.40 8.65
CA VAL A 23 -2.16 -5.18 8.23
C VAL A 23 -3.06 -6.18 8.94
N GLU A 24 -4.07 -5.64 9.61
CA GLU A 24 -5.09 -6.41 10.31
C GLU A 24 -6.40 -6.34 9.54
N GLY A 25 -7.14 -7.44 9.50
CA GLY A 25 -8.43 -7.49 8.82
C GLY A 25 -9.14 -8.82 9.03
N THR A 26 -10.21 -9.02 8.28
CA THR A 26 -10.98 -10.26 8.29
C THR A 26 -11.13 -10.77 6.86
N VAL A 27 -10.77 -12.02 6.60
CA VAL A 27 -10.90 -12.68 5.30
C VAL A 27 -11.70 -13.97 5.49
N GLY A 28 -12.81 -14.12 4.75
CA GLY A 28 -13.68 -15.29 4.89
C GLY A 28 -14.22 -15.50 6.32
N GLY A 29 -14.37 -14.42 7.10
CA GLY A 29 -14.80 -14.49 8.51
C GLY A 29 -13.69 -14.79 9.51
N GLN A 30 -12.46 -15.03 9.06
CA GLN A 30 -11.30 -15.27 9.94
C GLN A 30 -10.48 -14.00 10.10
N ALA A 31 -10.11 -13.69 11.35
CA ALA A 31 -9.19 -12.60 11.64
C ALA A 31 -7.81 -12.90 11.04
N LEU A 32 -7.20 -11.88 10.44
CA LEU A 32 -5.90 -11.89 9.83
C LEU A 32 -5.06 -10.75 10.40
N ALA A 33 -3.82 -11.04 10.78
CA ALA A 33 -2.79 -10.04 11.02
C ALA A 33 -1.53 -10.51 10.28
N VAL A 34 -1.12 -9.76 9.26
CA VAL A 34 0.03 -10.13 8.43
C VAL A 34 0.96 -8.94 8.22
N ARG A 35 2.26 -9.20 8.36
CA ARG A 35 3.29 -8.27 7.95
C ARG A 35 3.43 -8.32 6.42
N MET A 36 3.28 -7.17 5.76
CA MET A 36 3.29 -7.10 4.30
C MET A 36 4.09 -5.93 3.75
N ARG A 37 4.69 -6.15 2.57
CA ARG A 37 5.22 -5.09 1.71
C ARG A 37 4.16 -4.76 0.67
N TYR A 38 3.70 -3.51 0.65
CA TYR A 38 2.67 -3.04 -0.28
C TYR A 38 3.16 -1.86 -1.11
N THR A 39 3.36 -2.12 -2.41
CA THR A 39 3.73 -1.11 -3.40
C THR A 39 2.51 -0.65 -4.16
N ARG A 40 2.27 0.66 -4.25
CA ARG A 40 1.18 1.25 -5.02
C ARG A 40 1.73 2.31 -5.95
N THR A 41 1.35 2.24 -7.23
CA THR A 41 1.59 3.28 -8.22
C THR A 41 0.34 4.14 -8.35
N TRP A 42 0.53 5.45 -8.41
CA TRP A 42 -0.51 6.46 -8.36
C TRP A 42 -0.42 7.39 -9.57
N ILE A 43 -1.57 7.85 -10.04
CA ILE A 43 -1.69 8.98 -10.96
C ILE A 43 -2.60 10.05 -10.34
N ARG A 44 -2.19 11.31 -10.44
CA ARG A 44 -2.98 12.47 -10.05
C ARG A 44 -3.88 12.89 -11.21
N GLY A 45 -5.18 12.87 -10.98
CA GLY A 45 -6.17 13.50 -11.86
C GLY A 45 -6.83 14.70 -11.19
N GLU A 46 -7.84 15.26 -11.86
CA GLU A 46 -8.62 16.39 -11.36
C GLU A 46 -9.26 16.11 -9.98
N SER A 47 -9.69 14.86 -9.77
CA SER A 47 -10.30 14.41 -8.51
C SER A 47 -9.29 13.96 -7.46
N GLY A 48 -7.99 14.22 -7.65
CA GLY A 48 -6.91 13.78 -6.78
C GLY A 48 -6.22 12.50 -7.25
N TRP A 49 -5.49 11.87 -6.33
CA TRP A 49 -4.68 10.68 -6.60
C TRP A 49 -5.54 9.42 -6.69
N LYS A 50 -5.23 8.57 -7.66
CA LYS A 50 -5.83 7.24 -7.83
C LYS A 50 -4.72 6.19 -7.94
N VAL A 51 -4.91 5.04 -7.29
CA VAL A 51 -4.04 3.87 -7.51
C VAL A 51 -4.31 3.34 -8.91
N VAL A 52 -3.27 3.22 -9.74
CA VAL A 52 -3.35 2.66 -11.10
C VAL A 52 -2.75 1.26 -11.20
N ALA A 53 -1.86 0.91 -10.27
CA ALA A 53 -1.31 -0.43 -10.14
C ALA A 53 -0.90 -0.67 -8.69
N ALA A 54 -0.94 -1.93 -8.24
CA ALA A 54 -0.49 -2.29 -6.91
C ALA A 54 0.09 -3.70 -6.87
N HIS A 55 1.08 -3.91 -6.01
CA HIS A 55 1.69 -5.20 -5.74
C HIS A 55 1.84 -5.38 -4.23
N ALA A 56 1.31 -6.49 -3.70
CA ALA A 56 1.38 -6.82 -2.29
C ALA A 56 1.97 -8.21 -2.10
N SER A 57 2.85 -8.35 -1.11
CA SER A 57 3.41 -9.64 -0.69
C SER A 57 3.53 -9.71 0.83
N VAL A 58 3.36 -10.90 1.38
CA VAL A 58 3.64 -11.18 2.79
C VAL A 58 5.16 -11.21 2.98
N VAL A 59 5.63 -10.63 4.08
CA VAL A 59 7.05 -10.68 4.48
C VAL A 59 7.16 -11.64 5.65
N GLY A 60 7.95 -12.70 5.48
CA GLY A 60 8.29 -13.67 6.53
C GLY A 60 9.42 -13.21 7.44
#